data_AF-A0A8D0N4T1-F1
#
_entry.id   AF-A0A8D0N4T1-F1
#
_cell.length_a   1.000
_cell.length_b   1.000
_cell.length_c   1.000
_cell.angle_alpha   90.00
_cell.angle_beta   90.00
_cell.angle_gamma   90.00
#
_symmetry.space_group_name_H-M   'P 1'
#
loop_
_entity.id
_entity.type
_entity.pdbx_description
1 polymer ?
#
loop_
_entity_poly.entity_id
_entity_poly.type
_entity_poly.pdbx_seq_one_letter_code
_entity_poly.pdbx_strand_id
1 'polypeptide(L)'
;MQMLDKFPMEGGQKDPKQRIIPFLPGKILFRRSHIRDVAVKRLIPIDEYCKALIQLPPYISQCDEVLQFFETRPEDLNPPKEEHVGKKKSGGDLTSVDPMVLEQYVVVADYQKQESSEISLSVGQVVDIIEKNESG
;
A
#
# COMPACT_ATOMS: atom_id res chain seq x y z
N MET A 1 1.79 16.50 -7.87
CA MET A 1 2.02 17.64 -6.95
C MET A 1 3.43 18.18 -7.19
N GLN A 2 3.55 19.36 -7.79
CA GLN A 2 4.82 20.00 -8.20
C GLN A 2 5.24 21.12 -7.23
N MET A 3 5.06 20.90 -5.93
CA MET A 3 5.27 21.94 -4.89
C MET A 3 6.67 22.53 -4.88
N LEU A 4 7.69 21.68 -5.08
CA LEU A 4 9.08 22.12 -5.03
C LEU A 4 9.45 23.01 -6.22
N ASP A 5 8.78 22.85 -7.36
CA ASP A 5 8.99 23.68 -8.55
C ASP A 5 8.33 25.06 -8.38
N LYS A 6 7.16 25.09 -7.74
CA LYS A 6 6.41 26.33 -7.45
C LYS A 6 7.02 27.16 -6.33
N PHE A 7 7.61 26.50 -5.33
CA PHE A 7 8.19 27.11 -4.14
C PHE A 7 9.67 26.68 -3.98
N PRO A 8 10.57 27.10 -4.90
CA PRO A 8 11.95 26.62 -4.90
C PRO A 8 12.77 27.13 -3.70
N MET A 9 12.42 28.28 -3.12
CA MET A 9 13.07 28.80 -1.91
C MET A 9 12.64 28.01 -0.68
N GLU A 10 11.33 27.83 -0.48
CA GLU A 10 10.74 27.12 0.65
C GLU A 10 10.95 25.61 0.56
N GLY A 11 11.19 25.10 -0.65
CA GLY A 11 11.70 23.75 -0.90
C GLY A 11 13.20 23.61 -0.59
N GLY A 12 13.91 24.70 -0.30
CA GLY A 12 15.33 24.69 -0.01
C GLY A 12 16.24 24.41 -1.22
N GLN A 13 15.73 24.60 -2.45
CA GLN A 13 16.53 24.36 -3.67
C GLN A 13 17.60 25.45 -3.88
N LYS A 14 17.32 26.69 -3.45
CA LYS A 14 18.27 27.80 -3.50
C LYS A 14 19.13 27.89 -2.24
N ASP A 15 18.52 27.77 -1.07
CA ASP A 15 19.18 27.77 0.23
C ASP A 15 18.52 26.74 1.16
N PRO A 16 19.24 25.70 1.62
CA PRO A 16 18.70 24.71 2.55
C PRO A 16 18.13 25.32 3.85
N LYS A 17 18.63 26.48 4.29
CA LYS A 17 18.16 27.16 5.51
C LYS A 17 16.79 27.80 5.35
N GLN A 18 16.37 28.07 4.12
CA GLN A 18 15.04 28.62 3.83
C GLN A 18 13.98 27.53 3.65
N ARG A 19 14.38 26.26 3.78
CA ARG A 19 13.44 25.15 3.62
C ARG A 19 12.44 25.16 4.76
N ILE A 20 11.17 25.27 4.40
CA ILE A 20 10.03 25.07 5.31
C ILE A 20 9.12 23.94 4.83
N ILE A 21 9.17 23.58 3.54
CA ILE A 21 8.40 22.45 3.02
C ILE A 21 8.99 21.14 3.59
N PRO A 22 8.18 20.29 4.25
CA PRO A 22 8.68 19.08 4.89
C PRO A 22 9.28 18.08 3.88
N PHE A 23 10.01 17.08 4.38
CA PHE A 23 10.56 16.02 3.54
C PHE A 23 9.59 14.85 3.47
N LEU A 24 9.36 14.33 2.26
CA LEU A 24 8.73 13.03 2.09
C LEU A 24 9.78 11.92 2.09
N PRO A 25 9.46 10.73 2.63
CA PRO A 25 10.32 9.56 2.48
C PRO A 25 10.62 9.29 1.00
N GLY A 26 11.90 9.15 0.67
CA GLY A 26 12.34 8.88 -0.70
C GLY A 26 11.77 7.58 -1.27
N LYS A 27 11.79 7.47 -2.61
CA LYS A 27 11.47 6.22 -3.29
C LYS A 27 12.54 5.17 -2.95
N ILE A 28 12.11 4.00 -2.48
CA ILE A 28 13.00 2.87 -2.24
C ILE A 28 13.23 2.19 -3.60
N LEU A 29 14.35 2.51 -4.25
CA LEU A 29 14.69 1.97 -5.58
C LEU A 29 15.51 0.67 -5.54
N PHE A 30 16.08 0.34 -4.36
CA PHE A 30 16.96 -0.81 -4.19
C PHE A 30 16.51 -1.65 -3.01
N ARG A 31 15.53 -2.52 -3.24
CA ARG A 31 15.19 -3.74 -2.48
C ARG A 31 13.89 -4.32 -3.05
N ARG A 32 13.76 -5.65 -3.12
CA ARG A 32 12.45 -6.31 -3.16
C ARG A 32 11.78 -6.02 -1.82
N SER A 33 11.05 -4.92 -1.76
CA SER A 33 10.33 -4.55 -0.54
C SER A 33 8.90 -5.01 -0.71
N HIS A 34 8.43 -5.82 0.23
CA HIS A 34 7.04 -6.21 0.28
C HIS A 34 6.18 -4.94 0.39
N ILE A 35 5.25 -4.75 -0.55
CA ILE A 35 4.51 -3.48 -0.71
C ILE A 35 3.80 -3.10 0.59
N ARG A 36 3.26 -4.08 1.32
CA ARG A 36 2.60 -3.89 2.61
C ARG A 36 3.56 -3.34 3.66
N ASP A 37 4.75 -3.91 3.80
CA ASP A 37 5.73 -3.47 4.80
C ASP A 37 6.22 -2.06 4.52
N VAL A 38 6.38 -1.71 3.24
CA VAL A 38 6.72 -0.34 2.82
C VAL A 38 5.59 0.62 3.15
N ALA A 39 4.34 0.25 2.87
CA ALA A 39 3.17 1.07 3.16
C ALA A 39 3.04 1.33 4.67
N VAL A 40 3.13 0.29 5.51
CA VAL A 40 3.05 0.41 6.97
C VAL A 40 4.15 1.32 7.52
N LYS A 41 5.41 1.14 7.07
CA LYS A 41 6.53 2.01 7.48
C LYS A 41 6.36 3.47 7.04
N ARG A 42 5.56 3.73 6.02
CA ARG A 42 5.30 5.07 5.49
C ARG A 42 4.13 5.78 6.15
N LEU A 43 3.28 5.09 6.93
CA LEU A 43 2.11 5.70 7.57
C LEU A 43 2.49 6.92 8.42
N ILE A 44 3.40 6.74 9.38
CA ILE A 44 3.84 7.80 10.30
C ILE A 44 4.45 9.00 9.55
N PRO A 45 5.48 8.82 8.70
CA PRO A 45 6.09 9.99 8.05
C PRO A 45 5.19 10.66 7.02
N ILE A 46 4.22 9.94 6.42
CA ILE A 46 3.21 10.57 5.55
C ILE A 46 2.24 11.41 6.39
N ASP A 47 1.76 10.90 7.53
CA ASP A 47 0.89 11.63 8.44
C ASP A 47 1.56 12.91 8.96
N GLU A 48 2.82 12.82 9.41
CA GLU A 48 3.61 13.97 9.83
C GLU A 48 3.79 14.99 8.70
N TYR A 49 4.08 14.52 7.48
CA TYR A 49 4.20 15.38 6.31
C TYR A 49 2.90 16.14 6.03
N CYS A 50 1.77 15.47 6.01
CA CYS A 50 0.46 16.08 5.77
C CYS A 50 0.13 17.14 6.84
N LYS A 51 0.35 16.82 8.12
CA LYS A 51 0.15 17.77 9.23
C LYS A 51 1.04 19.01 9.12
N ALA A 52 2.32 18.83 8.80
CA ALA A 52 3.24 19.94 8.62
C ALA A 52 2.87 20.79 7.38
N LEU A 53 2.46 20.16 6.29
CA LEU A 53 2.09 20.83 5.04
C LEU A 53 0.91 21.79 5.21
N ILE A 54 -0.14 21.38 5.94
CA ILE A 54 -1.32 22.24 6.18
C ILE A 54 -1.05 23.36 7.20
N GLN A 55 0.05 23.27 7.97
CA GLN A 55 0.48 24.30 8.92
C GLN A 55 1.44 25.34 8.30
N LEU A 56 1.86 25.14 7.04
CA LEU A 56 2.69 26.11 6.33
C LEU A 56 1.94 27.44 6.11
N PRO A 57 2.68 28.53 5.81
CA PRO A 57 2.08 29.81 5.48
C PRO A 57 0.96 29.69 4.43
N PRO A 58 -0.12 30.50 4.52
CA PRO A 58 -1.30 30.36 3.66
C PRO A 58 -1.02 30.34 2.16
N TYR A 59 -0.01 31.09 1.70
CA TYR A 59 0.36 31.11 0.28
C TYR A 59 0.90 29.75 -0.25
N ILE A 60 1.26 28.84 0.65
CA ILE A 60 1.64 27.45 0.35
C ILE A 60 0.51 26.50 0.71
N SER A 61 0.00 26.55 1.95
CA SER A 61 -1.00 25.59 2.43
C SER A 61 -2.37 25.73 1.75
N GLN A 62 -2.66 26.88 1.14
CA GLN A 62 -3.89 27.15 0.40
C GLN A 62 -3.65 27.31 -1.10
N CYS A 63 -2.50 26.92 -1.63
CA CYS A 63 -2.29 26.94 -3.07
C CYS A 63 -3.08 25.80 -3.74
N ASP A 64 -3.45 26.00 -5.01
CA ASP A 64 -4.31 25.07 -5.75
C ASP A 64 -3.82 23.62 -5.71
N GLU A 65 -2.51 23.38 -5.78
CA GLU A 65 -1.93 22.04 -5.75
C GLU A 65 -2.11 21.34 -4.39
N VAL A 66 -2.10 22.09 -3.28
CA VAL A 66 -2.35 21.53 -1.94
C VAL A 66 -3.84 21.31 -1.75
N LEU A 67 -4.67 22.28 -2.14
CA LEU A 67 -6.12 22.17 -2.04
C LEU A 67 -6.65 20.99 -2.85
N GLN A 68 -6.24 20.88 -4.11
CA GLN A 68 -6.62 19.77 -5.00
C GLN A 68 -6.12 18.41 -4.48
N PHE A 69 -4.96 18.37 -3.81
CA PHE A 69 -4.43 17.13 -3.24
C PHE A 69 -5.30 16.63 -2.07
N PHE A 70 -5.84 17.52 -1.25
CA PHE A 70 -6.71 17.18 -0.12
C PHE A 70 -8.21 17.23 -0.44
N GLU A 71 -8.57 17.59 -1.67
CA GLU A 71 -9.95 17.64 -2.11
C GLU A 71 -10.56 16.23 -2.05
N THR A 72 -11.73 16.12 -1.41
CA THR A 72 -12.45 14.85 -1.31
C THR A 72 -12.93 14.43 -2.69
N ARG A 73 -12.50 13.25 -3.13
CA ARG A 73 -12.91 12.68 -4.42
C ARG A 73 -14.10 11.74 -4.23
N PRO A 74 -14.89 11.48 -5.29
CA PRO A 74 -15.99 10.51 -5.25
C PRO A 74 -15.53 9.12 -4.75
N GLU A 75 -14.31 8.72 -5.10
CA GLU A 75 -13.71 7.46 -4.67
C GLU A 75 -13.32 7.44 -3.19
N ASP A 76 -13.23 8.58 -2.51
CA ASP A 76 -12.96 8.62 -1.07
C ASP A 76 -14.27 8.42 -0.27
N LEU A 77 -15.41 8.85 -0.82
CA LEU A 77 -16.75 8.67 -0.23
C LEU A 77 -17.31 7.28 -0.49
N ASN A 78 -17.06 6.77 -1.69
CA ASN A 78 -17.39 5.42 -2.09
C ASN A 78 -16.08 4.75 -2.50
N PRO A 79 -15.23 4.36 -1.51
CA PRO A 79 -14.04 3.58 -1.81
C PRO A 79 -14.47 2.42 -2.68
N PRO A 80 -13.72 2.12 -3.75
CA PRO A 80 -13.95 0.90 -4.47
C PRO A 80 -13.97 -0.19 -3.41
N LYS A 81 -15.14 -0.81 -3.23
CA LYS A 81 -15.23 -2.06 -2.48
C LYS A 81 -14.13 -2.88 -3.11
N GLU A 82 -13.15 -3.34 -2.34
CA GLU A 82 -12.16 -4.26 -2.87
C GLU A 82 -12.93 -5.25 -3.73
N GLU A 83 -12.78 -5.14 -5.05
CA GLU A 83 -13.30 -6.16 -5.94
C GLU A 83 -12.36 -7.33 -5.69
N HIS A 84 -12.59 -8.03 -4.59
CA HIS A 84 -12.47 -9.46 -4.65
C HIS A 84 -13.50 -9.85 -5.71
N VAL A 85 -13.00 -10.09 -6.93
CA VAL A 85 -13.66 -10.91 -7.92
C VAL A 85 -14.23 -12.12 -7.16
N GLY A 86 -15.56 -12.10 -6.91
CA GLY A 86 -16.26 -13.14 -6.16
C GLY A 86 -17.06 -12.65 -4.96
N LYS A 87 -18.28 -12.15 -5.19
CA LYS A 87 -19.26 -11.84 -4.16
C LYS A 87 -20.47 -12.77 -4.26
N LYS A 88 -20.86 -13.35 -3.12
CA LYS A 88 -22.21 -13.72 -2.60
C LYS A 88 -22.28 -15.19 -2.14
N LYS A 89 -22.96 -15.59 -1.06
CA LYS A 89 -23.67 -15.01 0.11
C LYS A 89 -24.06 -16.27 0.93
N SER A 90 -24.05 -16.30 2.27
CA SER A 90 -25.22 -15.92 3.07
C SER A 90 -24.94 -15.97 4.58
N GLY A 91 -25.35 -14.90 5.29
CA GLY A 91 -25.93 -15.01 6.63
C GLY A 91 -25.02 -14.76 7.83
N GLY A 92 -25.19 -13.60 8.48
CA GLY A 92 -25.18 -13.49 9.93
C GLY A 92 -23.89 -13.08 10.64
N ASP A 93 -23.99 -11.91 11.27
CA ASP A 93 -23.41 -11.54 12.57
C ASP A 93 -22.08 -10.76 12.66
N LEU A 94 -22.14 -9.75 13.52
CA LEU A 94 -21.21 -8.65 13.72
C LEU A 94 -20.22 -9.01 14.85
N THR A 95 -19.22 -9.85 14.57
CA THR A 95 -17.97 -9.93 15.35
C THR A 95 -16.81 -10.30 14.42
N SER A 96 -16.24 -9.27 13.79
CA SER A 96 -15.34 -9.37 12.63
C SER A 96 -13.88 -9.65 12.98
N VAL A 97 -13.46 -10.90 12.76
CA VAL A 97 -12.20 -11.30 12.14
C VAL A 97 -12.42 -12.74 11.68
N ASP A 98 -13.05 -12.91 10.51
CA ASP A 98 -13.08 -14.24 9.90
C ASP A 98 -11.63 -14.65 9.62
N PRO A 99 -11.16 -15.81 10.12
CA PRO A 99 -9.86 -16.32 9.74
C PRO A 99 -9.83 -16.44 8.21
N MET A 100 -8.78 -15.95 7.55
CA MET A 100 -8.54 -16.26 6.14
C MET A 100 -8.41 -17.79 6.03
N VAL A 101 -9.48 -18.48 5.63
CA VAL A 101 -9.45 -19.91 5.35
C VAL A 101 -8.93 -20.07 3.93
N LEU A 102 -7.67 -20.46 3.79
CA LEU A 102 -7.08 -20.83 2.51
C LEU A 102 -7.62 -22.19 2.06
N GLU A 103 -7.62 -22.43 0.75
CA GLU A 103 -8.09 -23.72 0.22
C GLU A 103 -7.05 -24.79 0.55
N GLN A 104 -7.44 -25.73 1.41
CA GLN A 104 -6.54 -26.75 1.93
C GLN A 104 -6.57 -28.00 1.04
N TYR A 105 -5.41 -28.39 0.51
CA TYR A 105 -5.25 -29.60 -0.29
C TYR A 105 -4.42 -30.62 0.46
N VAL A 106 -4.68 -31.90 0.17
CA VAL A 106 -3.81 -32.99 0.58
C VAL A 106 -3.01 -33.43 -0.63
N VAL A 107 -1.69 -33.45 -0.47
CA VAL A 107 -0.75 -33.91 -1.47
C VAL A 107 -0.95 -35.40 -1.69
N VAL A 108 -1.27 -35.79 -2.93
CA VAL A 108 -1.59 -37.18 -3.29
C VAL A 108 -0.38 -38.00 -3.76
N ALA A 109 0.75 -37.35 -4.04
CA ALA A 109 1.99 -37.98 -4.46
C ALA A 109 3.19 -37.10 -4.09
N ASP A 110 4.34 -37.71 -3.87
CA ASP A 110 5.58 -36.97 -3.62
C ASP A 110 5.97 -36.15 -4.86
N TYR A 111 6.36 -34.90 -4.64
CA TYR A 111 6.88 -34.00 -5.66
C TYR A 111 8.20 -33.42 -5.18
N GLN A 112 9.25 -33.58 -5.98
CA GLN A 112 10.55 -32.99 -5.70
C GLN A 112 10.75 -31.78 -6.60
N LYS A 113 11.02 -30.62 -6.00
CA LYS A 113 11.31 -29.40 -6.76
C LYS A 113 12.44 -29.63 -7.76
N GLN A 114 12.26 -29.12 -8.95
CA GLN A 114 13.23 -29.12 -10.04
C GLN A 114 13.86 -27.73 -10.21
N GLU A 115 13.09 -26.68 -9.89
CA GLU A 115 13.52 -25.28 -9.98
C GLU A 115 13.58 -24.57 -8.62
N SER A 116 14.26 -23.42 -8.59
CA SER A 116 14.40 -22.62 -7.36
C SER A 116 13.11 -21.93 -6.91
N SER A 117 12.15 -21.76 -7.82
CA SER A 117 10.80 -21.21 -7.59
C SER A 117 9.79 -22.23 -7.07
N GLU A 118 10.13 -23.51 -7.06
CA GLU A 118 9.25 -24.61 -6.68
C GLU A 118 9.50 -25.07 -5.23
N ILE A 119 8.51 -25.81 -4.69
CA ILE A 119 8.56 -26.42 -3.36
C ILE A 119 8.42 -27.94 -3.48
N SER A 120 9.21 -28.69 -2.70
CA SER A 120 9.04 -30.14 -2.59
C SER A 120 7.90 -30.46 -1.63
N LEU A 121 7.06 -31.43 -1.98
CA LEU A 121 5.88 -31.83 -1.23
C LEU A 121 5.88 -33.35 -1.01
N SER A 122 5.38 -33.80 0.14
CA SER A 122 5.28 -35.22 0.46
C SER A 122 3.83 -35.69 0.52
N VAL A 123 3.57 -36.93 0.12
CA VAL A 123 2.25 -37.54 0.16
C VAL A 123 1.63 -37.46 1.56
N GLY A 124 0.35 -37.10 1.63
CA GLY A 124 -0.38 -36.87 2.87
C GLY A 124 -0.14 -35.51 3.52
N GLN A 125 0.79 -34.70 3.00
CA GLN A 125 0.99 -33.34 3.49
C GLN A 125 -0.22 -32.46 3.15
N VAL A 126 -0.65 -31.70 4.14
CA VAL A 126 -1.68 -30.67 4.02
C VAL A 126 -1.01 -29.36 3.59
N VAL A 127 -1.52 -28.73 2.53
CA VAL A 127 -1.01 -27.45 2.02
C VAL A 127 -2.13 -26.44 1.81
N ASP A 128 -1.82 -25.19 2.08
CA ASP A 128 -2.70 -24.06 1.83
C ASP A 128 -2.39 -23.46 0.47
N ILE A 129 -3.40 -23.35 -0.39
CA ILE A 129 -3.25 -22.73 -1.71
C ILE A 129 -3.44 -21.22 -1.60
N ILE A 130 -2.37 -20.49 -1.93
CA ILE A 130 -2.32 -19.02 -1.90
C ILE A 130 -2.79 -18.43 -3.23
N GLU A 131 -2.41 -19.05 -4.34
CA GLU A 131 -2.71 -18.58 -5.71
C GLU A 131 -2.69 -19.77 -6.68
N LYS A 132 -3.65 -19.83 -7.61
CA LYS A 132 -3.71 -20.79 -8.72
C LYS A 132 -3.40 -20.05 -10.01
N ASN A 133 -2.46 -20.56 -10.80
CA ASN A 133 -2.18 -19.98 -12.12
C ASN A 133 -3.15 -20.57 -13.16
N GLU A 134 -3.08 -20.11 -14.41
CA GLU A 134 -3.97 -20.60 -15.50
C GLU A 134 -3.78 -22.09 -15.81
N SER A 135 -2.70 -22.72 -15.33
CA SER A 135 -2.41 -24.14 -15.51
C SER A 135 -2.91 -25.03 -14.36
N GLY A 136 -3.48 -24.43 -13.30
CA GLY A 136 -3.90 -25.13 -12.08
C GLY A 136 -2.94 -24.93 -10.94
#